data_AF-X0ZGU7-F1
#
_entry.id   AF-X0ZGU7-F1
#
_cell.length_a   1.000
_cell.length_b   1.000
_cell.length_c   1.000
_cell.angle_alpha   90.00
_cell.angle_beta   90.00
_cell.angle_gamma   90.00
#
_symmetry.space_group_name_H-M   'P 1'
#
loop_
_entity.id
_entity.type
_entity.pdbx_description
1 polymer ?
#
loop_
_entity_poly.entity_id
_entity_poly.type
_entity_poly.pdbx_seq_one_letter_code
_entity_poly.pdbx_strand_id
1 'polypeptide(L)'
;MKAYQYILTKQIQWALNRNFTLIGSKGNRGRPSYTEGLEDNLFQPLLPKTRQEFAFGDGREILDSSSGPAKMKAVHSSSALSVNVFEYWQKINQVSSIASSCGLCNKNNKYPEDISFEQKYPIDESFQFHPNIDVIIKNKRGAKYKIYAIECKFSEAYSTRRHAGIKQKYIDLNDIWQDIQYSLYDYHDTHLIILLLIPDNLSHENGYCLFLII
;
A
#
# COMPACT_ATOMS: atom_id res chain seq x y z
N MET A 1 -19.28 -3.54 19.11
CA MET A 1 -18.44 -4.35 18.19
C MET A 1 -17.11 -3.63 17.99
N LYS A 2 -15.96 -4.34 18.01
CA LYS A 2 -14.64 -3.73 17.76
C LYS A 2 -14.54 -3.22 16.32
N ALA A 3 -13.83 -2.11 16.09
CA ALA A 3 -13.72 -1.47 14.77
C ALA A 3 -13.28 -2.44 13.66
N TYR A 4 -12.22 -3.22 13.89
CA TYR A 4 -11.79 -4.28 12.96
C TYR A 4 -12.92 -5.25 12.56
N GLN A 5 -13.72 -5.70 13.53
CA GLN A 5 -14.82 -6.64 13.27
C GLN A 5 -15.96 -5.97 12.49
N TYR A 6 -16.22 -4.69 12.73
CA TYR A 6 -17.18 -3.91 11.96
C TYR A 6 -16.74 -3.82 10.49
N ILE A 7 -15.50 -3.42 10.24
CA ILE A 7 -14.93 -3.30 8.88
C ILE A 7 -15.02 -4.64 8.14
N LEU A 8 -14.51 -5.71 8.75
CA LEU A 8 -14.53 -7.04 8.15
C LEU A 8 -15.97 -7.51 7.83
N THR A 9 -16.91 -7.27 8.75
CA THR A 9 -18.32 -7.64 8.55
C THR A 9 -18.95 -6.85 7.40
N LYS A 10 -18.64 -5.56 7.26
CA LYS A 10 -19.13 -4.73 6.15
C LYS A 10 -18.57 -5.18 4.80
N GLN A 11 -17.30 -5.55 4.74
CA GLN A 11 -16.70 -6.08 3.50
C GLN A 11 -17.30 -7.44 3.11
N ILE A 12 -17.54 -8.34 4.07
CA ILE A 12 -18.26 -9.59 3.82
C ILE A 12 -19.68 -9.32 3.30
N GLN A 13 -20.42 -8.41 3.95
CA GLN A 13 -21.77 -8.05 3.51
C GLN A 13 -21.78 -7.48 2.08
N TRP A 14 -20.83 -6.62 1.75
CA TRP A 14 -20.68 -6.09 0.39
C TRP A 14 -20.50 -7.21 -0.65
N ALA A 15 -19.63 -8.18 -0.38
CA ALA A 15 -19.38 -9.30 -1.29
C ALA A 15 -20.62 -10.19 -1.45
N LEU A 16 -21.29 -10.52 -0.33
CA LEU A 16 -22.52 -11.31 -0.35
C LEU A 16 -23.67 -10.61 -1.09
N ASN A 17 -23.80 -9.28 -0.94
CA ASN A 17 -24.80 -8.49 -1.68
C ASN A 17 -24.54 -8.46 -3.20
N ARG A 18 -23.31 -8.79 -3.63
CA ARG A 18 -22.94 -8.96 -5.04
C ARG A 18 -23.04 -10.41 -5.51
N ASN A 19 -23.55 -11.29 -4.65
CA ASN A 19 -23.66 -12.74 -4.86
C ASN A 19 -22.29 -13.42 -5.08
N PHE A 20 -21.21 -12.87 -4.50
CA PHE A 20 -19.91 -13.53 -4.52
C PHE A 20 -19.85 -14.65 -3.48
N THR A 21 -19.35 -15.80 -3.90
CA THR A 21 -19.04 -16.91 -3.00
C THR A 21 -17.78 -16.58 -2.19
N LEU A 22 -17.87 -16.75 -0.87
CA LEU A 22 -16.74 -16.53 0.03
C LEU A 22 -16.24 -17.85 0.63
N ILE A 23 -14.92 -18.00 0.64
CA ILE A 23 -14.17 -19.06 1.31
C ILE A 23 -13.39 -18.51 2.51
N GLY A 24 -12.92 -19.41 3.36
CA GLY A 24 -12.05 -19.07 4.49
C GLY A 24 -10.57 -19.01 4.10
N SER A 25 -9.76 -18.47 5.02
CA SER A 25 -8.30 -18.32 4.84
C SER A 25 -7.54 -19.65 4.71
N LYS A 26 -8.20 -20.79 4.94
CA LYS A 26 -7.66 -22.13 4.73
C LYS A 26 -8.60 -22.97 3.86
N GLY A 27 -9.08 -22.41 2.77
CA GLY A 27 -10.12 -23.02 1.92
C GLY A 27 -11.45 -23.00 2.65
N ASN A 28 -12.04 -24.17 2.93
CA ASN A 28 -13.35 -24.26 3.60
C ASN A 28 -13.28 -24.05 5.13
N ARG A 29 -12.11 -23.69 5.68
CA ARG A 29 -11.89 -23.45 7.11
C ARG A 29 -11.57 -21.99 7.39
N GLY A 30 -12.02 -21.51 8.54
CA GLY A 30 -11.90 -20.10 8.95
C GLY A 30 -13.17 -19.31 8.62
N ARG A 31 -13.19 -18.03 9.00
CA ARG A 31 -14.30 -17.15 8.66
C ARG A 31 -14.32 -16.94 7.13
N PRO A 32 -15.45 -17.13 6.44
CA PRO A 32 -15.57 -16.83 5.02
C PRO A 32 -15.35 -15.33 4.78
N SER A 33 -14.20 -14.98 4.20
CA SER A 33 -13.78 -13.59 3.99
C SER A 33 -12.83 -13.43 2.81
N TYR A 34 -12.75 -14.46 1.96
CA TYR A 34 -11.94 -14.48 0.75
C TYR A 34 -12.85 -14.81 -0.41
N THR A 35 -12.75 -14.09 -1.51
CA THR A 35 -13.44 -14.46 -2.74
C THR A 35 -12.82 -15.71 -3.36
N GLU A 36 -13.58 -16.45 -4.17
CA GLU A 36 -13.03 -17.58 -4.93
C GLU A 36 -12.12 -17.09 -6.06
N GLY A 37 -12.61 -16.14 -6.86
CA GLY A 37 -11.85 -15.45 -7.89
C GLY A 37 -11.14 -14.20 -7.35
N LEU A 38 -9.95 -13.91 -7.87
CA LEU A 38 -9.27 -12.64 -7.58
C LEU A 38 -10.11 -11.45 -8.04
N GLU A 39 -10.66 -11.54 -9.24
CA GLU A 39 -11.39 -10.46 -9.91
C GLU A 39 -12.67 -10.04 -9.16
N ASP A 40 -13.28 -10.93 -8.38
CA ASP A 40 -14.46 -10.62 -7.56
C ASP A 40 -14.15 -9.60 -6.46
N ASN A 41 -12.88 -9.48 -6.05
CA ASN A 41 -12.44 -8.51 -5.06
C ASN A 41 -11.88 -7.22 -5.69
N LEU A 42 -11.89 -7.13 -7.02
CA LEU A 42 -11.39 -5.98 -7.77
C LEU A 42 -12.56 -5.21 -8.43
N PHE A 43 -12.45 -3.88 -8.46
CA PHE A 43 -13.43 -3.06 -9.20
C PHE A 43 -13.21 -3.12 -10.71
N GLN A 44 -11.98 -3.38 -11.14
CA GLN A 44 -11.60 -3.61 -12.53
C GLN A 44 -10.46 -4.64 -12.58
N PRO A 45 -10.33 -5.39 -13.69
CA PRO A 45 -9.19 -6.27 -13.86
C PRO A 45 -7.87 -5.51 -13.80
N LEU A 46 -6.86 -6.13 -13.17
CA LEU A 46 -5.50 -5.60 -13.11
C LEU A 46 -4.94 -5.39 -14.52
N LEU A 47 -4.22 -4.29 -14.71
CA LEU A 47 -3.38 -4.12 -15.90
C LEU A 47 -2.32 -5.24 -15.96
N PRO A 48 -1.88 -5.65 -17.17
CA PRO A 48 -0.82 -6.63 -17.31
C PRO A 48 0.46 -6.27 -16.54
N LYS A 49 0.85 -4.98 -16.53
CA LYS A 49 1.99 -4.46 -15.75
C LYS A 49 1.78 -4.68 -14.25
N THR A 50 0.66 -4.22 -13.69
CA THR A 50 0.32 -4.37 -12.27
C THR A 50 0.28 -5.85 -11.85
N ARG A 51 -0.28 -6.73 -12.69
CA ARG A 51 -0.29 -8.16 -12.42
C ARG A 51 1.13 -8.74 -12.35
N GLN A 52 2.04 -8.30 -13.21
CA GLN A 52 3.45 -8.70 -13.13
C GLN A 52 4.11 -8.18 -11.85
N GLU A 53 3.89 -6.92 -11.48
CA GLU A 53 4.43 -6.33 -10.24
C GLU A 53 4.07 -7.18 -9.01
N PHE A 54 2.81 -7.58 -8.85
CA PHE A 54 2.40 -8.47 -7.75
C PHE A 54 2.86 -9.92 -7.89
N ALA A 55 3.09 -10.42 -9.11
CA ALA A 55 3.62 -11.76 -9.34
C ALA A 55 5.09 -11.87 -8.91
N PHE A 56 5.86 -10.80 -9.10
CA PHE A 56 7.27 -10.71 -8.68
C PHE A 56 7.45 -10.31 -7.21
N GLY A 57 6.40 -9.78 -6.57
CA GLY A 57 6.41 -9.46 -5.15
C GLY A 57 6.54 -10.70 -4.25
N ASP A 58 7.19 -10.55 -3.10
CA ASP A 58 7.45 -11.65 -2.15
C ASP A 58 6.17 -12.16 -1.46
N GLY A 59 5.09 -11.37 -1.49
CA GLY A 59 3.92 -11.54 -0.64
C GLY A 59 2.95 -12.65 -1.03
N ARG A 60 3.09 -13.27 -2.21
CA ARG A 60 2.05 -14.14 -2.82
C ARG A 60 0.69 -13.44 -2.85
N GLU A 61 0.69 -12.20 -3.29
CA GLU A 61 -0.50 -11.36 -3.23
C GLU A 61 -1.63 -11.85 -4.14
N ILE A 62 -1.28 -12.39 -5.32
CA ILE A 62 -2.24 -12.83 -6.35
C ILE A 62 -2.25 -14.34 -6.64
N LEU A 63 -1.34 -15.11 -6.05
CA LEU A 63 -1.22 -16.55 -6.26
C LEU A 63 -1.69 -17.33 -5.03
N ASP A 64 -2.61 -18.27 -5.26
CA ASP A 64 -3.00 -19.23 -4.23
C ASP A 64 -1.82 -20.15 -3.88
N SER A 65 -1.85 -20.74 -2.69
CA SER A 65 -0.83 -21.66 -2.22
C SER A 65 -1.44 -22.87 -1.52
N SER A 66 -0.64 -23.90 -1.27
CA SER A 66 -1.06 -25.04 -0.46
C SER A 66 -1.54 -24.64 0.96
N SER A 67 -1.08 -23.49 1.46
CA SER A 67 -1.48 -22.94 2.76
C SER A 67 -2.80 -22.16 2.76
N GLY A 68 -3.35 -21.80 1.60
CA GLY A 68 -4.57 -21.01 1.50
C GLY A 68 -4.64 -20.10 0.27
N PRO A 69 -5.76 -19.38 0.09
CA PRO A 69 -5.97 -18.46 -1.01
C PRO A 69 -5.00 -17.28 -0.99
N ALA A 70 -4.80 -16.65 -2.15
CA ALA A 70 -4.00 -15.45 -2.29
C ALA A 70 -4.52 -14.33 -1.38
N LYS A 71 -3.61 -13.51 -0.85
CA LYS A 71 -3.98 -12.44 0.10
C LYS A 71 -4.93 -11.42 -0.51
N MET A 72 -4.77 -11.10 -1.80
CA MET A 72 -5.62 -10.14 -2.51
C MET A 72 -7.05 -10.66 -2.72
N LYS A 73 -7.32 -11.96 -2.51
CA LYS A 73 -8.69 -12.48 -2.46
C LYS A 73 -9.42 -12.12 -1.15
N ALA A 74 -8.70 -11.70 -0.10
CA ALA A 74 -9.35 -11.27 1.14
C ALA A 74 -10.15 -9.98 0.91
N VAL A 75 -11.42 -9.95 1.30
CA VAL A 75 -12.30 -8.76 1.13
C VAL A 75 -11.85 -7.52 1.92
N HIS A 76 -10.80 -7.67 2.72
CA HIS A 76 -10.16 -6.62 3.53
C HIS A 76 -8.65 -6.57 3.23
N SER A 77 -8.25 -6.93 2.01
CA SER A 77 -6.85 -6.91 1.57
C SER A 77 -6.37 -5.47 1.32
N SER A 78 -5.27 -5.11 1.97
CA SER A 78 -4.56 -3.85 1.73
C SER A 78 -4.02 -3.75 0.29
N SER A 79 -3.60 -4.87 -0.29
CA SER A 79 -3.16 -4.97 -1.69
C SER A 79 -4.33 -4.80 -2.68
N ALA A 80 -5.54 -5.29 -2.34
CA ALA A 80 -6.72 -5.02 -3.15
C ALA A 80 -7.17 -3.56 -3.03
N LEU A 81 -7.04 -2.96 -1.84
CA LEU A 81 -7.32 -1.54 -1.61
C LEU A 81 -6.43 -0.65 -2.47
N SER A 82 -5.12 -0.94 -2.53
CA SER A 82 -4.18 -0.15 -3.32
C SER A 82 -4.58 -0.11 -4.80
N VAL A 83 -4.81 -1.24 -5.44
CA VAL A 83 -5.20 -1.28 -6.86
C VAL A 83 -6.59 -0.70 -7.11
N ASN A 84 -7.57 -0.98 -6.24
CA ASN A 84 -8.95 -0.49 -6.40
C ASN A 84 -9.05 1.03 -6.28
N VAL A 85 -8.14 1.67 -5.53
CA VAL A 85 -8.09 3.13 -5.40
C VAL A 85 -7.25 3.76 -6.49
N PHE A 86 -6.04 3.24 -6.75
CA PHE A 86 -5.03 3.99 -7.53
C PHE A 86 -4.97 3.61 -9.01
N GLU A 87 -5.15 2.35 -9.40
CA GLU A 87 -4.91 1.89 -10.78
C GLU A 87 -5.87 2.57 -11.78
N TYR A 88 -7.11 2.83 -11.36
CA TYR A 88 -8.10 3.53 -12.18
C TYR A 88 -7.58 4.90 -12.67
N TRP A 89 -6.91 5.66 -11.80
CA TRP A 89 -6.42 7.00 -12.15
C TRP A 89 -5.27 6.95 -13.15
N GLN A 90 -4.45 5.92 -13.11
CA GLN A 90 -3.43 5.67 -14.14
C GLN A 90 -4.10 5.36 -15.48
N LYS A 91 -5.11 4.48 -15.51
CA LYS A 91 -5.84 4.11 -16.74
C LYS A 91 -6.44 5.31 -17.47
N ILE A 92 -6.91 6.32 -16.74
CA ILE A 92 -7.51 7.52 -17.31
C ILE A 92 -6.53 8.71 -17.44
N ASN A 93 -5.22 8.48 -17.26
CA ASN A 93 -4.17 9.51 -17.33
C ASN A 93 -4.38 10.69 -16.35
N GLN A 94 -4.88 10.41 -15.15
CA GLN A 94 -5.14 11.39 -14.09
C GLN A 94 -4.35 11.12 -12.81
N VAL A 95 -3.10 10.67 -12.93
CA VAL A 95 -2.21 10.40 -11.80
C VAL A 95 -2.02 11.63 -10.91
N SER A 96 -1.91 12.83 -11.49
CA SER A 96 -1.83 14.08 -10.73
C SER A 96 -3.09 14.36 -9.90
N SER A 97 -4.27 13.94 -10.37
CA SER A 97 -5.54 14.14 -9.65
C SER A 97 -5.58 13.30 -8.37
N ILE A 98 -5.20 12.02 -8.44
CA ILE A 98 -5.15 11.17 -7.24
C ILE A 98 -4.03 11.59 -6.29
N ALA A 99 -2.86 11.94 -6.81
CA ALA A 99 -1.75 12.42 -5.96
C ALA A 99 -2.12 13.66 -5.15
N SER A 100 -2.79 14.64 -5.79
CA SER A 100 -3.27 15.83 -5.08
C SER A 100 -4.45 15.56 -4.15
N SER A 101 -5.32 14.61 -4.49
CA SER A 101 -6.43 14.18 -3.62
C SER A 101 -5.94 13.49 -2.35
N CYS A 102 -4.79 12.79 -2.44
CA CYS A 102 -4.07 12.22 -1.30
C CYS A 102 -3.26 13.27 -0.51
N GLY A 103 -3.23 14.54 -0.93
CA GLY A 103 -2.46 15.60 -0.26
C GLY A 103 -0.95 15.54 -0.50
N LEU A 104 -0.48 14.71 -1.44
CA LEU A 104 0.95 14.55 -1.76
C LEU A 104 1.51 15.77 -2.53
N CYS A 105 0.64 16.51 -3.20
CA CYS A 105 0.99 17.71 -3.94
C CYS A 105 -0.19 18.68 -4.09
N ASN A 106 0.11 19.92 -4.46
CA ASN A 106 -0.91 20.90 -4.82
C ASN A 106 -1.74 20.45 -6.04
N LYS A 107 -3.01 20.83 -6.11
CA LYS A 107 -3.95 20.47 -7.21
C LYS A 107 -3.46 20.83 -8.62
N ASN A 108 -2.62 21.86 -8.73
CA ASN A 108 -2.06 22.32 -9.99
C ASN A 108 -0.73 21.63 -10.36
N ASN A 109 -0.18 20.78 -9.49
CA ASN A 109 1.04 20.02 -9.78
C ASN A 109 0.74 18.95 -10.85
N LYS A 110 1.48 18.98 -11.96
CA LYS A 110 1.37 18.02 -13.08
C LYS A 110 2.62 17.14 -13.25
N TYR A 111 3.48 17.10 -12.24
CA TYR A 111 4.64 16.23 -12.17
C TYR A 111 4.28 14.74 -12.01
N PRO A 112 3.27 14.34 -11.21
CA PRO A 112 2.93 12.93 -11.07
C PRO A 112 2.49 12.32 -12.41
N GLU A 113 3.12 11.22 -12.83
CA GLU A 113 2.93 10.66 -14.18
C GLU A 113 2.68 9.15 -14.24
N ASP A 114 3.26 8.35 -13.35
CA ASP A 114 3.14 6.89 -13.38
C ASP A 114 2.81 6.34 -11.99
N ILE A 115 2.12 5.20 -11.97
CA ILE A 115 1.83 4.45 -10.74
C ILE A 115 2.42 3.04 -10.91
N SER A 116 3.08 2.57 -9.86
CA SER A 116 3.59 1.20 -9.71
C SER A 116 3.21 0.66 -8.35
N PHE A 117 3.04 -0.65 -8.25
CA PHE A 117 2.59 -1.34 -7.05
C PHE A 117 3.66 -2.33 -6.55
N GLU A 118 3.59 -2.66 -5.26
CA GLU A 118 4.40 -3.71 -4.60
C GLU A 118 5.91 -3.56 -4.91
N GLN A 119 6.41 -2.33 -4.95
CA GLN A 119 7.79 -2.06 -5.36
C GLN A 119 8.74 -2.28 -4.19
N LYS A 120 9.82 -3.02 -4.41
CA LYS A 120 10.85 -3.29 -3.40
C LYS A 120 11.80 -2.11 -3.30
N TYR A 121 12.02 -1.61 -2.09
CA TYR A 121 12.97 -0.54 -1.80
C TYR A 121 14.03 -1.03 -0.82
N PRO A 122 15.21 -1.45 -1.30
CA PRO A 122 16.33 -1.78 -0.46
C PRO A 122 16.73 -0.58 0.41
N ILE A 123 16.80 -0.80 1.71
CA ILE A 123 17.20 0.23 2.69
C ILE A 123 18.65 0.02 3.12
N ASP A 124 19.01 -1.21 3.48
CA ASP A 124 20.33 -1.58 3.95
C ASP A 124 20.60 -3.05 3.62
N GLU A 125 21.83 -3.38 3.21
CA GLU A 125 22.24 -4.73 2.81
C GLU A 125 22.23 -5.73 3.98
N SER A 126 22.30 -5.26 5.23
CA SER A 126 22.20 -6.11 6.42
C SER A 126 20.81 -6.71 6.62
N PHE A 127 19.79 -6.18 5.94
CA PHE A 127 18.43 -6.71 6.05
C PHE A 127 18.23 -7.92 5.14
N GLN A 128 17.87 -9.05 5.75
CA GLN A 128 17.49 -10.27 5.02
C GLN A 128 16.35 -10.04 4.01
N PHE A 129 15.44 -9.12 4.31
CA PHE A 129 14.32 -8.78 3.46
C PHE A 129 14.17 -7.25 3.37
N HIS A 130 14.10 -6.76 2.15
CA HIS A 130 13.78 -5.37 1.88
C HIS A 130 12.26 -5.15 1.88
N PRO A 131 11.77 -4.01 2.38
CA PRO A 131 10.34 -3.73 2.37
C PRO A 131 9.83 -3.53 0.95
N ASN A 132 8.61 -3.99 0.70
CA ASN A 132 7.82 -3.54 -0.43
C ASN A 132 6.99 -2.34 0.00
N ILE A 133 6.76 -1.43 -0.94
CA ILE A 133 5.86 -0.28 -0.78
C ILE A 133 4.62 -0.56 -1.65
N ASP A 134 3.45 -0.44 -1.06
CA ASP A 134 2.19 -0.83 -1.70
C ASP A 134 1.92 -0.03 -2.99
N VAL A 135 2.14 1.29 -2.97
CA VAL A 135 1.97 2.17 -4.14
C VAL A 135 3.12 3.18 -4.23
N ILE A 136 3.63 3.35 -5.46
CA ILE A 136 4.57 4.39 -5.83
C ILE A 136 3.96 5.24 -6.93
N ILE A 137 3.92 6.55 -6.70
CA ILE A 137 3.64 7.54 -7.73
C ILE A 137 4.95 8.18 -8.15
N LYS A 138 5.35 7.98 -9.41
CA LYS A 138 6.57 8.59 -9.96
C LYS A 138 6.26 9.98 -10.51
N ASN A 139 7.15 10.92 -10.22
CA ASN A 139 7.10 12.27 -10.77
C ASN A 139 8.04 12.39 -11.98
N LYS A 140 7.68 13.25 -12.93
CA LYS A 140 8.53 13.64 -14.05
C LYS A 140 9.89 14.17 -13.58
N ARG A 141 10.89 14.03 -14.44
CA ARG A 141 12.23 14.61 -14.24
C ARG A 141 12.15 16.11 -13.93
N GLY A 142 12.93 16.57 -12.97
CA GLY A 142 12.96 17.97 -12.52
C GLY A 142 11.93 18.31 -11.44
N ALA A 143 11.09 17.36 -11.01
CA ALA A 143 10.27 17.52 -9.82
C ALA A 143 11.14 17.58 -8.55
N LYS A 144 10.71 18.35 -7.55
CA LYS A 144 11.37 18.42 -6.23
C LYS A 144 11.45 17.05 -5.54
N TYR A 145 10.38 16.26 -5.67
CA TYR A 145 10.27 14.91 -5.13
C TYR A 145 10.24 13.94 -6.29
N LYS A 146 11.11 12.93 -6.31
CA LYS A 146 11.16 11.95 -7.41
C LYS A 146 9.98 11.01 -7.38
N ILE A 147 9.55 10.63 -6.17
CA ILE A 147 8.49 9.66 -5.96
C ILE A 147 7.64 10.05 -4.75
N TYR A 148 6.40 9.61 -4.76
CA TYR A 148 5.55 9.52 -3.58
C TYR A 148 5.27 8.05 -3.29
N ALA A 149 5.59 7.61 -2.09
CA ALA A 149 5.31 6.28 -1.57
C ALA A 149 4.00 6.30 -0.76
N ILE A 150 3.22 5.24 -0.84
CA ILE A 150 1.97 5.13 -0.09
C ILE A 150 1.87 3.70 0.43
N GLU A 151 1.66 3.59 1.74
CA GLU A 151 1.37 2.33 2.39
C GLU A 151 -0.14 2.26 2.62
N CYS A 152 -0.76 1.19 2.14
CA CYS A 152 -2.17 0.92 2.30
C CYS A 152 -2.37 0.00 3.51
N LYS A 153 -3.30 0.37 4.40
CA LYS A 153 -3.71 -0.48 5.52
C LYS A 153 -5.22 -0.51 5.62
N PHE A 154 -5.82 -1.64 5.28
CA PHE A 154 -7.27 -1.76 5.29
C PHE A 154 -7.84 -1.75 6.71
N SER A 155 -7.25 -2.54 7.61
CA SER A 155 -7.86 -2.88 8.90
C SER A 155 -6.86 -2.95 10.05
N GLU A 156 -5.57 -2.88 9.74
CA GLU A 156 -4.46 -3.03 10.66
C GLU A 156 -4.43 -1.93 11.72
N ALA A 157 -4.76 -0.69 11.35
CA ALA A 157 -4.88 0.45 12.26
C ALA A 157 -6.01 0.27 13.30
N TYR A 158 -6.99 -0.57 13.01
CA TYR A 158 -8.17 -0.83 13.85
C TYR A 158 -8.07 -2.15 14.63
N SER A 159 -6.92 -2.82 14.52
CA SER A 159 -6.60 -4.05 15.24
C SER A 159 -6.34 -3.76 16.72
N THR A 160 -6.66 -4.72 17.58
CA THR A 160 -6.30 -4.64 19.01
C THR A 160 -4.84 -5.01 19.28
N ARG A 161 -4.07 -5.41 18.26
CA ARG A 161 -2.64 -5.64 18.39
C ARG A 161 -1.94 -4.28 18.51
N ARG A 162 -1.13 -4.12 19.57
CA ARG A 162 -0.27 -2.95 19.70
C ARG A 162 0.76 -2.97 18.57
N HIS A 163 0.83 -1.88 17.82
CA HIS A 163 1.92 -1.65 16.88
C HIS A 163 3.08 -1.04 17.65
N ALA A 164 4.24 -1.68 17.60
CA ALA A 164 5.45 -1.22 18.32
C ALA A 164 6.13 -0.02 17.64
N GLY A 165 5.46 0.63 16.69
CA GLY A 165 6.04 1.66 15.84
C GLY A 165 7.10 1.13 14.87
N ILE A 166 7.99 2.01 14.42
CA ILE A 166 9.14 1.68 13.59
C ILE A 166 10.11 0.82 14.41
N LYS A 167 10.55 -0.32 13.86
CA LYS A 167 11.51 -1.20 14.56
C LYS A 167 12.84 -0.47 14.77
N GLN A 168 13.44 -0.64 15.94
CA GLN A 168 14.71 0.01 16.33
C GLN A 168 15.81 -0.12 15.26
N LYS A 169 15.93 -1.30 14.63
CA LYS A 169 16.90 -1.55 13.55
C LYS A 169 16.83 -0.58 12.36
N TYR A 170 15.70 0.10 12.14
CA TYR A 170 15.59 1.16 11.12
C TYR A 170 16.01 2.51 11.69
N ILE A 171 15.70 2.79 12.96
CA ILE A 171 16.11 4.01 13.67
C ILE A 171 17.64 4.07 13.79
N ASP A 172 18.29 2.93 13.99
CA ASP A 172 19.74 2.84 14.16
C ASP A 172 20.52 3.11 12.85
N LEU A 173 19.84 3.17 11.70
CA LEU A 173 20.44 3.53 10.41
C LEU A 173 20.51 5.05 10.27
N ASN A 174 21.54 5.69 10.85
CA ASN A 174 21.64 7.15 10.87
C ASN A 174 21.58 7.79 9.46
N ASP A 175 22.11 7.12 8.44
CA ASP A 175 22.23 7.67 7.08
C ASP A 175 20.87 7.88 6.39
N ILE A 176 19.87 7.03 6.66
CA ILE A 176 18.56 7.16 6.01
C ILE A 176 17.72 8.31 6.58
N TRP A 177 18.12 8.87 7.72
CA TRP A 177 17.40 9.92 8.43
C TRP A 177 17.99 11.32 8.21
N GLN A 178 19.20 11.44 7.64
CA GLN A 178 19.94 12.71 7.55
C GLN A 178 19.17 13.81 6.80
N ASP A 179 18.36 13.41 5.82
CA ASP A 179 17.63 14.30 4.92
C ASP A 179 16.13 14.46 5.29
N ILE A 180 15.69 13.86 6.40
CA ILE A 180 14.32 14.04 6.90
C ILE A 180 14.27 15.32 7.74
N GLN A 181 13.74 16.40 7.16
CA GLN A 181 13.33 17.57 7.93
C GLN A 181 12.13 17.20 8.81
N TYR A 182 12.38 16.90 10.08
CA TYR A 182 11.31 16.69 11.05
C TYR A 182 10.68 18.01 11.50
N SER A 183 9.35 18.12 11.42
CA SER A 183 8.58 18.69 12.51
C SER A 183 7.83 17.54 13.17
N LEU A 184 8.37 16.99 14.25
CA LEU A 184 7.66 16.04 15.10
C LEU A 184 6.53 16.80 15.80
N TYR A 185 5.38 16.94 15.15
CA TYR A 185 4.16 17.27 15.87
C TYR A 185 3.64 15.99 16.49
N ASP A 186 3.68 15.98 17.82
CA ASP A 186 3.06 14.97 18.67
C ASP A 186 1.53 15.10 18.54
N TYR A 187 0.95 14.43 17.53
CA TYR A 187 -0.49 14.34 17.37
C TYR A 187 -0.99 13.13 18.16
N HIS A 188 -1.21 13.35 19.46
CA HIS A 188 -2.16 12.57 20.21
C HIS A 188 -3.55 12.74 19.57
N ASP A 189 -4.19 11.63 19.22
CA ASP A 189 -5.57 11.54 18.73
C ASP A 189 -5.86 12.03 17.30
N THR A 190 -5.23 11.44 16.29
CA THR A 190 -5.90 11.05 15.02
C THR A 190 -4.99 10.14 14.19
N HIS A 191 -5.58 9.30 13.36
CA HIS A 191 -4.94 8.31 12.48
C HIS A 191 -3.50 8.66 12.06
N LEU A 192 -2.55 7.81 12.46
CA LEU A 192 -1.12 7.99 12.25
C LEU A 192 -0.80 7.97 10.74
N ILE A 193 -0.77 9.14 10.10
CA ILE A 193 -0.15 9.34 8.80
C ILE A 193 1.36 9.49 9.06
N ILE A 194 2.14 8.42 8.88
CA ILE A 194 3.60 8.55 8.91
C ILE A 194 4.07 9.08 7.55
N LEU A 195 4.43 10.36 7.50
CA LEU A 195 5.29 10.91 6.45
C LEU A 195 6.74 10.47 6.73
N LEU A 196 7.17 9.38 6.10
CA LEU A 196 8.58 9.09 5.88
C LEU A 196 9.07 9.86 4.66
N LEU A 197 10.27 10.43 4.74
CA LEU A 197 10.98 11.02 3.61
C LEU A 197 12.23 10.17 3.36
N ILE A 198 12.26 9.28 2.37
CA ILE A 198 13.48 8.47 2.11
C ILE A 198 14.27 9.12 0.97
N PRO A 199 15.57 9.45 1.16
CA PRO A 199 16.46 9.86 0.07
C PRO A 199 16.73 8.68 -0.87
N ASP A 200 16.64 8.95 -2.17
CA ASP A 200 16.88 7.97 -3.23
C ASP A 200 18.40 7.73 -3.41
N ASN A 201 18.95 6.71 -2.76
CA ASN A 201 20.38 6.36 -2.84
C ASN A 201 20.82 5.74 -4.18
N LEU A 202 19.93 5.63 -5.18
CA LEU A 202 20.22 5.01 -6.47
C LEU A 202 20.63 5.98 -7.59
N SER A 203 20.78 7.28 -7.29
CA SER A 203 21.36 8.23 -8.24
C SER A 203 22.01 9.40 -7.53
N HIS A 204 23.15 9.88 -8.03
CA HIS A 204 23.93 11.03 -7.54
C HIS A 204 23.18 12.39 -7.54
N GLU A 205 21.84 12.39 -7.62
CA GLU A 205 20.99 13.57 -7.54
C GLU A 205 20.04 13.39 -6.35
N ASN A 206 20.22 14.21 -5.30
CA ASN A 206 19.39 14.23 -4.09
C ASN A 206 17.90 14.33 -4.44
N GLY A 207 17.18 13.21 -4.35
CA GLY A 207 15.75 13.13 -4.60
C GLY A 207 15.02 12.59 -3.38
N TYR A 208 13.96 13.27 -2.97
CA TYR A 208 13.17 12.92 -1.80
C TYR A 208 11.96 12.05 -2.21
N CYS A 209 11.69 11.00 -1.44
CA CYS A 209 10.43 10.22 -1.45
C CYS A 209 9.46 10.77 -0.41
N LEU A 210 8.14 10.80 -0.64
CA LEU A 210 7.14 11.21 0.36
C LEU A 210 6.22 10.03 0.70
N PHE A 211 6.14 9.59 1.96
CA PHE A 211 5.24 8.52 2.36
C PHE A 211 3.90 9.06 2.86
N LEU A 212 2.80 8.42 2.47
CA LEU A 212 1.49 8.64 3.06
C LEU A 212 0.93 7.29 3.53
N ILE A 213 0.63 7.17 4.82
CA ILE A 213 -0.13 6.04 5.35
C ILE A 213 -1.58 6.48 5.44
N ILE A 214 -2.47 5.86 4.67
CA ILE A 214 -3.93 6.06 4.75
C ILE A 214 -4.54 4.89 5.54
#